data_AF-A0A2V9K6J6-F1
#
_entry.id   AF-A0A2V9K6J6-F1
#
_cell.length_a   1.000
_cell.length_b   1.000
_cell.length_c   1.000
_cell.angle_alpha   90.00
_cell.angle_beta   90.00
_cell.angle_gamma   90.00
#
_symmetry.space_group_name_H-M   'P 1'
#
loop_
_entity.id
_entity.type
_entity.pdbx_description
1 polymer ?
#
loop_
_entity_poly.entity_id
_entity_poly.type
_entity_poly.pdbx_seq_one_letter_code
_entity_poly.pdbx_strand_id
1 'polypeptide(L)'
;MPSQLLLSLPKSSQAGINSSLWEGCFNGRESSIHQLAPYVGKLKSGMARVLIEEFSQEGDIVLDPFCGSGVVPYEALLARRHSIGNDLSPYAYVLTKGKLTAPKTEREAIARAEACVFEAGRISIGM
;
A
#
# COMPACT_ATOMS: atom_id res chain seq x y z
N MET A 1 -0.71 -33.21 -7.25
CA MET A 1 -2.00 -32.80 -6.65
C MET A 1 -2.16 -31.31 -6.88
N PRO A 2 -3.12 -30.84 -7.70
CA PRO A 2 -3.33 -29.41 -7.80
C PRO A 2 -3.96 -28.95 -6.48
N SER A 3 -3.20 -28.20 -5.68
CA SER A 3 -3.74 -27.49 -4.52
C SER A 3 -4.75 -26.47 -5.04
N GLN A 4 -6.04 -26.77 -4.95
CA GLN A 4 -7.08 -25.77 -5.15
C GLN A 4 -6.80 -24.60 -4.20
N LEU A 5 -6.55 -23.43 -4.77
CA LEU A 5 -6.57 -22.17 -4.05
C LEU A 5 -8.04 -21.94 -3.66
N LEU A 6 -8.48 -22.57 -2.57
CA LEU A 6 -9.82 -22.35 -2.05
C LEU A 6 -9.81 -20.95 -1.44
N LEU A 7 -10.43 -19.98 -2.15
CA LEU A 7 -10.71 -18.67 -1.61
C LEU A 7 -11.84 -18.83 -0.57
N SER A 8 -11.50 -19.34 0.61
CA SER A 8 -12.43 -19.33 1.74
C SER A 8 -12.63 -17.87 2.13
N LEU A 9 -13.82 -17.33 1.92
CA LEU A 9 -14.18 -16.06 2.51
C LEU A 9 -13.95 -16.19 4.03
N PRO A 10 -13.17 -15.29 4.65
CA PRO A 10 -13.06 -15.28 6.09
C PRO A 10 -14.47 -15.22 6.67
N LYS A 11 -14.70 -15.91 7.79
CA LYS A 11 -15.97 -15.78 8.52
C LYS A 11 -16.10 -14.30 8.88
N SER A 12 -16.89 -13.55 8.11
CA SER A 12 -17.16 -12.15 8.42
C SER A 12 -17.70 -12.13 9.84
N SER A 13 -17.14 -11.31 10.72
CA SER A 13 -17.92 -10.96 11.88
C SER A 13 -19.17 -10.27 11.33
N GLN A 14 -20.35 -10.58 11.83
CA GLN A 14 -21.58 -9.88 11.40
C GLN A 14 -21.59 -8.41 11.89
N ALA A 15 -20.42 -7.79 12.06
CA ALA A 15 -20.32 -6.37 12.37
C ALA A 15 -20.86 -5.59 11.18
N GLY A 16 -21.88 -4.77 11.45
CA GLY A 16 -22.54 -3.94 10.44
C GLY A 16 -21.57 -2.89 9.89
N ILE A 17 -20.82 -3.26 8.85
CA ILE A 17 -19.96 -2.34 8.10
C ILE A 17 -20.82 -1.20 7.58
N ASN A 18 -20.50 0.02 8.01
CA ASN A 18 -21.22 1.22 7.59
C ASN A 18 -20.26 2.42 7.55
N SER A 19 -20.70 3.52 6.95
CA SER A 19 -19.85 4.70 6.70
C SER A 19 -19.25 5.31 7.95
N SER A 20 -19.90 5.18 9.12
CA SER A 20 -19.41 5.77 10.38
C SER A 20 -18.03 5.26 10.79
N LEU A 21 -17.64 4.07 10.33
CA LEU A 21 -16.33 3.47 10.60
C LEU A 21 -15.16 4.24 9.96
N TRP A 22 -15.42 5.06 8.95
CA TRP A 22 -14.40 5.87 8.25
C TRP A 22 -14.92 7.28 7.89
N GLU A 23 -15.89 7.77 8.66
CA GLU A 23 -16.40 9.13 8.54
C GLU A 23 -15.37 10.17 9.04
N GLY A 24 -15.43 11.37 8.46
CA GLY A 24 -14.54 12.48 8.80
C GLY A 24 -13.23 12.53 8.00
N CYS A 25 -12.34 13.40 8.47
CA CYS A 25 -11.05 13.67 7.84
C CYS A 25 -9.96 12.79 8.48
N PHE A 26 -9.28 11.99 7.66
CA PHE A 26 -8.24 11.08 8.15
C PHE A 26 -6.85 11.71 8.22
N ASN A 27 -6.68 12.97 7.78
CA ASN A 27 -5.37 13.62 7.66
C ASN A 27 -4.55 13.68 8.96
N GLY A 28 -5.20 13.63 10.14
CA GLY A 28 -4.51 13.61 11.44
C GLY A 28 -4.26 12.21 12.02
N ARG A 29 -4.80 11.16 11.39
CA ARG A 29 -4.67 9.74 11.83
C ARG A 29 -4.01 8.87 10.76
N GLU A 30 -3.93 9.36 9.54
CA GLU A 30 -3.33 8.72 8.38
C GLU A 30 -1.80 8.84 8.45
N SER A 31 -1.10 7.79 8.02
CA SER A 31 0.34 7.88 7.80
C SER A 31 0.65 8.96 6.77
N SER A 32 1.58 9.88 7.07
CA SER A 32 1.99 10.95 6.15
C SER A 32 2.49 10.42 4.80
N ILE A 33 2.93 9.15 4.74
CA ILE A 33 3.34 8.51 3.50
C ILE A 33 2.23 8.43 2.45
N HIS A 34 0.96 8.47 2.86
CA HIS A 34 -0.18 8.50 1.94
C HIS A 34 -0.32 9.84 1.21
N GLN A 35 0.45 10.85 1.62
CA GLN A 35 0.54 12.18 1.02
C GLN A 35 1.83 12.36 0.20
N LEU A 36 2.55 11.27 -0.12
CA LEU A 36 3.77 11.31 -0.92
C LEU A 36 3.58 12.04 -2.26
N ALA A 37 2.43 11.85 -2.90
CA ALA A 37 2.07 12.53 -4.14
C ALA A 37 0.54 12.51 -4.36
N PRO A 38 -0.02 13.44 -5.16
CA PRO A 38 -1.44 13.43 -5.50
C PRO A 38 -1.79 12.22 -6.39
N TYR A 39 -2.89 11.56 -6.06
CA TYR A 39 -3.45 10.50 -6.90
C TYR A 39 -4.98 10.59 -6.90
N VAL A 40 -5.57 10.84 -8.06
CA VAL A 40 -7.02 11.01 -8.20
C VAL A 40 -7.71 9.66 -7.96
N GLY A 41 -8.83 9.67 -7.23
CA GLY A 41 -9.60 8.46 -6.94
C GLY A 41 -8.97 7.55 -5.87
N LYS A 42 -8.02 8.06 -5.06
CA LYS A 42 -7.42 7.31 -3.96
C LYS A 42 -8.47 6.91 -2.91
N LEU A 43 -8.42 5.64 -2.48
CA LEU A 43 -9.21 5.11 -1.36
C LEU A 43 -8.86 5.82 -0.04
N LYS A 44 -9.83 6.03 0.85
CA LYS A 44 -9.55 6.48 2.21
C LYS A 44 -8.78 5.39 2.97
N SER A 45 -7.62 5.72 3.55
CA SER A 45 -6.82 4.80 4.36
C SER A 45 -7.60 4.20 5.52
N GLY A 46 -8.40 5.00 6.23
CA GLY A 46 -9.29 4.50 7.29
C GLY A 46 -10.27 3.43 6.83
N MET A 47 -10.85 3.60 5.63
CA MET A 47 -11.74 2.60 5.04
C MET A 47 -10.96 1.32 4.68
N ALA A 48 -9.78 1.46 4.07
CA ALA A 48 -8.92 0.32 3.76
C ALA A 48 -8.57 -0.48 5.02
N ARG A 49 -8.18 0.21 6.09
CA ARG A 49 -7.81 -0.40 7.37
C ARG A 49 -8.97 -1.19 7.98
N VAL A 50 -10.16 -0.58 8.06
CA VAL A 50 -11.37 -1.25 8.59
C VAL A 50 -11.68 -2.52 7.79
N LEU A 51 -11.65 -2.44 6.45
CA LEU A 51 -11.93 -3.59 5.60
C LEU A 51 -10.88 -4.69 5.75
N ILE A 52 -9.60 -4.33 5.85
CA ILE A 52 -8.51 -5.30 6.06
C ILE A 52 -8.67 -5.98 7.42
N GLU A 53 -8.89 -5.22 8.49
CA GLU A 53 -9.04 -5.76 9.84
C GLU A 53 -10.27 -6.68 9.97
N GLU A 54 -11.36 -6.36 9.26
CA GLU A 54 -12.61 -7.13 9.26
C GLU A 54 -12.52 -8.44 8.43
N PHE A 55 -11.83 -8.39 7.28
CA PHE A 55 -11.81 -9.49 6.31
C PHE A 55 -10.47 -10.22 6.21
N SER A 56 -9.57 -10.06 7.19
CA SER A 56 -8.33 -10.83 7.21
C SER A 56 -7.80 -10.98 8.63
N GLN A 57 -6.90 -11.92 8.85
CA GLN A 57 -6.14 -12.08 10.08
C GLN A 57 -4.69 -11.67 9.88
N GLU A 58 -3.96 -11.48 10.98
CA GLU A 58 -2.52 -11.23 10.90
C GLU A 58 -1.80 -12.38 10.21
N GLY A 59 -0.87 -12.06 9.32
CA GLY A 59 -0.19 -13.05 8.48
C GLY A 59 -0.96 -13.47 7.22
N ASP A 60 -2.22 -13.08 7.04
CA ASP A 60 -2.92 -13.32 5.77
C ASP A 60 -2.32 -12.50 4.62
N ILE A 61 -2.58 -12.92 3.39
CA ILE A 61 -2.21 -12.20 2.17
C ILE A 61 -3.39 -11.37 1.68
N VAL A 62 -3.21 -10.06 1.58
CA VAL A 62 -4.17 -9.12 0.97
C VAL A 62 -3.73 -8.79 -0.45
N LEU A 63 -4.58 -9.10 -1.43
CA LEU A 63 -4.37 -8.76 -2.84
C LEU A 63 -5.23 -7.57 -3.24
N ASP A 64 -4.59 -6.55 -3.82
CA ASP A 64 -5.24 -5.45 -4.52
C ASP A 64 -4.78 -5.44 -5.99
N PRO A 65 -5.63 -5.89 -6.94
CA PRO A 65 -5.26 -5.97 -8.35
C PRO A 65 -5.31 -4.62 -9.09
N PHE A 66 -5.80 -3.56 -8.46
CA PHE A 66 -5.92 -2.21 -9.04
C PHE A 66 -5.51 -1.16 -7.99
N CYS A 67 -4.29 -1.30 -7.48
CA CYS A 67 -3.91 -0.69 -6.22
C CYS A 67 -3.67 0.82 -6.29
N GLY A 68 -3.55 1.39 -7.49
CA GLY A 68 -3.28 2.80 -7.71
C GLY A 68 -2.09 3.30 -6.90
N SER A 69 -2.29 4.31 -6.06
CA SER A 69 -1.24 4.82 -5.17
C SER A 69 -0.84 3.89 -4.01
N GLY A 70 -1.37 2.67 -3.93
CA GLY A 70 -0.94 1.64 -2.99
C GLY A 70 -1.51 1.80 -1.58
N VAL A 71 -2.74 2.31 -1.43
CA VAL A 71 -3.37 2.47 -0.10
C VAL A 71 -3.61 1.12 0.57
N VAL A 72 -4.29 0.19 -0.11
CA VAL A 72 -4.62 -1.12 0.45
C VAL A 72 -3.36 -1.94 0.75
N PRO A 73 -2.37 -2.07 -0.18
CA PRO A 73 -1.14 -2.80 0.14
C PRO A 73 -0.38 -2.24 1.33
N TYR A 74 -0.37 -0.91 1.52
CA TYR A 74 0.34 -0.28 2.62
C TYR A 74 -0.41 -0.44 3.96
N GLU A 75 -1.72 -0.22 3.98
CA GLU A 75 -2.53 -0.45 5.19
C GLU A 75 -2.51 -1.94 5.61
N ALA A 76 -2.41 -2.87 4.66
CA ALA A 76 -2.26 -4.29 4.96
C ALA A 76 -0.94 -4.57 5.69
N LEU A 77 0.17 -3.96 5.25
CA LEU A 77 1.45 -4.08 5.97
C LEU A 77 1.38 -3.47 7.38
N LEU A 78 0.76 -2.28 7.52
CA LEU A 78 0.57 -1.66 8.84
C LEU A 78 -0.28 -2.53 9.77
N ALA A 79 -1.26 -3.24 9.22
CA ALA A 79 -2.09 -4.20 9.93
C ALA A 79 -1.41 -5.57 10.11
N ARG A 80 -0.11 -5.74 9.84
CA ARG A 80 0.62 -7.02 9.98
C ARG A 80 0.11 -8.15 9.07
N ARG A 81 -0.39 -7.80 7.88
CA ARG A 81 -0.68 -8.74 6.78
C ARG A 81 0.47 -8.71 5.76
N HIS A 82 0.56 -9.74 4.94
CA HIS A 82 1.31 -9.67 3.69
C HIS A 82 0.46 -8.97 2.63
N SER A 83 1.07 -8.27 1.69
CA SER A 83 0.33 -7.58 0.63
C SER A 83 0.92 -7.78 -0.75
N ILE A 84 0.02 -7.87 -1.74
CA ILE A 84 0.33 -7.93 -3.16
C ILE A 84 -0.48 -6.84 -3.84
N GLY A 85 0.20 -5.92 -4.53
CA GLY A 85 -0.43 -4.84 -5.28
C GLY A 85 -0.07 -4.93 -6.75
N ASN A 86 -1.05 -4.75 -7.63
CA ASN A 86 -0.84 -4.58 -9.07
C ASN A 86 -1.56 -3.32 -9.56
N ASP A 87 -0.94 -2.61 -10.49
CA ASP A 87 -1.58 -1.55 -11.26
C ASP A 87 -0.87 -1.42 -12.61
N LEU A 88 -1.60 -1.01 -13.65
CA LEU A 88 -1.06 -0.81 -15.00
C LEU A 88 -0.24 0.49 -15.10
N SER A 89 -0.57 1.49 -14.28
CA SER A 89 0.05 2.80 -14.35
C SER A 89 1.50 2.78 -13.84
N PRO A 90 2.49 3.20 -14.64
CA PRO A 90 3.87 3.34 -14.16
C PRO A 90 3.98 4.31 -12.98
N TYR A 91 3.12 5.33 -12.94
CA TYR A 91 3.08 6.28 -11.83
C TYR A 91 2.57 5.62 -10.53
N ALA A 92 1.51 4.82 -10.62
CA ALA A 92 0.99 4.01 -9.52
C ALA A 92 2.06 3.05 -8.98
N TYR A 93 2.82 2.40 -9.86
CA TYR A 93 3.94 1.54 -9.49
C TYR A 93 4.99 2.30 -8.65
N VAL A 94 5.44 3.48 -9.11
CA VAL A 94 6.45 4.27 -8.38
C VAL A 94 5.95 4.66 -6.98
N LEU A 95 4.72 5.17 -6.88
CA LEU A 95 4.14 5.57 -5.59
C LEU A 95 3.97 4.37 -4.65
N THR A 96 3.40 3.27 -5.14
CA THR A 96 3.20 2.05 -4.35
C THR A 96 4.53 1.49 -3.87
N LYS A 97 5.52 1.36 -4.75
CA LYS A 97 6.86 0.90 -4.39
C LYS A 97 7.50 1.80 -3.34
N GLY A 98 7.40 3.12 -3.50
CA GLY A 98 7.91 4.09 -2.53
C GLY A 98 7.30 3.91 -1.14
N LYS A 99 5.98 3.65 -1.06
CA LYS A 99 5.30 3.38 0.21
C LYS A 99 5.74 2.07 0.86
N LEU A 100 5.77 0.98 0.09
CA LEU A 100 6.04 -0.36 0.61
C LEU A 100 7.52 -0.62 0.93
N THR A 101 8.42 0.18 0.36
CA THR A 101 9.88 0.01 0.53
C THR A 101 10.55 1.23 1.14
N ALA A 102 9.77 2.05 1.87
CA ALA A 102 10.28 3.23 2.55
C ALA A 102 11.50 2.88 3.42
N PRO A 103 12.61 3.64 3.30
CA PRO A 103 13.81 3.39 4.09
C PRO A 103 13.52 3.56 5.58
N LYS A 104 14.12 2.70 6.41
CA LYS A 104 13.87 2.71 7.86
C LYS A 104 14.63 3.83 8.59
N THR A 105 15.69 4.33 7.95
CA THR A 105 16.57 5.35 8.51
C THR A 105 16.85 6.43 7.48
N GLU A 106 17.09 7.65 7.95
CA GLU A 106 17.50 8.77 7.10
C GLU A 106 18.78 8.46 6.32
N ARG A 107 19.76 7.81 6.97
CA ARG A 107 21.01 7.38 6.32
C ARG A 107 20.77 6.47 5.11
N GLU A 108 19.87 5.51 5.27
CA GLU A 108 19.48 4.62 4.17
C GLU A 108 18.73 5.37 3.07
N ALA A 109 17.88 6.33 3.45
CA ALA A 109 17.16 7.18 2.50
C ALA A 109 18.12 7.99 1.62
N ILE A 110 19.10 8.66 2.25
CA ILE A 110 20.12 9.46 1.57
C ILE A 110 20.95 8.57 0.64
N ALA A 111 21.45 7.44 1.12
CA ALA A 111 22.26 6.52 0.31
C ALA A 111 21.52 6.01 -0.93
N ARG A 112 20.22 5.67 -0.79
CA ARG A 112 19.38 5.25 -1.93
C ARG A 112 19.14 6.39 -2.91
N ALA A 113 18.94 7.61 -2.42
CA ALA A 113 18.74 8.79 -3.26
C ALA A 113 20.01 9.12 -4.05
N GLU A 114 21.18 9.12 -3.41
CA GLU A 114 22.48 9.36 -4.05
C GLU A 114 22.76 8.33 -5.15
N ALA A 115 22.53 7.04 -4.88
CA ALA A 115 22.68 5.99 -5.88
C ALA A 115 21.74 6.21 -7.08
N CYS A 116 20.47 6.57 -6.83
CA CYS A 116 19.51 6.84 -7.89
C CYS A 116 19.93 8.04 -8.77
N VAL A 117 20.41 9.12 -8.14
CA VAL A 117 20.92 10.32 -8.85
C VAL A 117 22.15 9.97 -9.69
N PHE A 118 23.07 9.17 -9.15
CA PHE A 118 24.26 8.73 -9.86
C PHE A 118 23.91 7.92 -11.12
N GLU A 119 23.01 6.94 -11.00
CA GLU A 119 22.56 6.13 -12.14
C GLU A 119 21.81 6.95 -13.20
N ALA A 120 20.93 7.87 -12.78
CA ALA A 120 20.26 8.79 -13.70
C ALA A 120 21.26 9.71 -14.43
N GLY A 121 22.33 10.11 -13.73
CA GLY A 121 23.47 10.81 -14.31
C GLY A 121 24.09 10.01 -15.46
N ARG A 122 24.45 8.73 -15.23
CA ARG A 122 25.04 7.85 -16.27
C ARG A 122 24.19 7.76 -17.54
N ILE A 123 22.89 7.56 -17.38
CA ILE A 123 21.93 7.47 -18.50
C ILE A 123 21.93 8.77 -19.32
N SER A 124 22.07 9.92 -18.67
CA SER A 124 22.02 11.24 -19.30
C SER A 124 23.30 11.59 -20.09
N ILE A 125 24.43 10.97 -19.77
CA ILE A 125 25.72 11.14 -20.47
C ILE A 125 26.01 10.03 -21.50
N GLY A 126 25.10 9.08 -21.70
CA GLY A 126 25.24 8.03 -22.71
C GLY A 126 26.35 7.00 -22.43
N MET A 127 26.71 6.78 -21.16
CA MET A 127 27.64 5.74 -20.69
C MET A 127 26.93 4.70 -19.83
#